data_AF-A0A970G4H7-F1
#
_entry.id   AF-A0A970G4H7-F1
#
_cell.length_a   1.000
_cell.length_b   1.000
_cell.length_c   1.000
_cell.angle_alpha   90.00
_cell.angle_beta   90.00
_cell.angle_gamma   90.00
#
_symmetry.space_group_name_H-M   'P 1'
#
loop_
_entity.id
_entity.type
_entity.pdbx_description
1 polymer ?
#
loop_
_entity_poly.entity_id
_entity_poly.type
_entity_poly.pdbx_seq_one_letter_code
_entity_poly.pdbx_strand_id
1 'polypeptide(L)'
;MKKPMKGAVLVGGYWVPYQQAGAWRRRVKSARKHAVSAMKTFCPYVLPQWAGSEDGEAVTGLNNQGDLMAIIHLDDNGIALIEKGVEEGNLAELLQKYNDNTLVEV
;
A
#
# COMPACT_ATOMS: atom_id res chain seq x y z
N MET A 1 14.50 15.67 0.14
CA MET A 1 15.57 14.72 0.50
C MET A 1 15.64 14.53 2.01
N LYS A 2 15.05 13.44 2.53
CA LYS A 2 15.10 13.09 3.96
C LYS A 2 16.56 12.90 4.41
N LYS A 3 16.93 13.51 5.55
CA LYS A 3 18.29 13.39 6.12
C LYS A 3 18.56 11.95 6.59
N PRO A 4 19.74 11.37 6.30
CA PRO A 4 20.09 10.03 6.75
C PRO A 4 20.03 9.91 8.28
N MET A 5 19.33 8.88 8.77
CA MET A 5 19.20 8.58 10.19
C MET A 5 20.17 7.44 10.57
N LYS A 6 21.04 7.69 11.56
CA LYS A 6 22.02 6.70 12.03
C LYS A 6 21.32 5.43 12.52
N GLY A 7 21.72 4.26 12.00
CA GLY A 7 21.15 2.96 12.38
C GLY A 7 19.88 2.57 11.61
N ALA A 8 19.38 3.43 10.72
CA ALA A 8 18.21 3.16 9.89
C ALA A 8 18.53 3.33 8.40
N VAL A 9 17.70 2.71 7.55
CA VAL A 9 17.76 2.83 6.09
C VAL A 9 16.40 3.24 5.58
N LEU A 10 16.38 4.10 4.57
CA LEU A 10 15.13 4.51 3.93
C LEU A 10 14.63 3.38 3.02
N VAL A 11 13.44 2.85 3.31
CA VAL A 11 12.79 1.81 2.52
C VAL A 11 11.36 2.23 2.18
N GLY A 12 11.08 2.45 0.90
CA GLY A 12 9.73 2.84 0.44
C GLY A 12 9.22 4.14 1.05
N GLY A 13 10.12 5.09 1.37
CA GLY A 13 9.78 6.37 2.00
C GLY A 13 9.90 6.38 3.53
N TYR A 14 10.13 5.23 4.18
CA TYR A 14 10.13 5.08 5.65
C TYR A 14 11.53 4.75 6.20
N TRP A 15 11.89 5.34 7.34
CA TRP A 15 13.14 5.00 8.05
C TRP A 15 12.95 3.71 8.83
N VAL A 16 13.60 2.64 8.40
CA VAL A 16 13.52 1.32 9.03
C VAL A 16 14.85 0.96 9.66
N PRO A 17 14.89 0.46 10.91
CA PRO A 17 16.12 -0.03 11.52
C PRO A 17 16.83 -1.04 10.60
N TYR A 18 18.15 -0.94 10.46
CA TYR A 18 18.91 -1.74 9.48
C TYR A 18 18.65 -3.24 9.61
N GLN A 19 18.58 -3.74 10.85
CA GLN A 19 18.32 -5.16 11.17
C GLN A 19 16.93 -5.64 10.72
N GLN A 20 15.96 -4.73 10.60
CA GLN A 20 14.57 -5.03 10.23
C GLN A 20 14.26 -4.74 8.76
N ALA A 21 15.13 -4.01 8.05
CA ALA A 21 14.92 -3.59 6.67
C ALA A 21 14.66 -4.77 5.71
N GLY A 22 15.29 -5.92 5.94
CA GLY A 22 15.04 -7.13 5.15
C GLY A 22 13.62 -7.67 5.31
N ALA A 23 13.13 -7.76 6.56
CA ALA A 23 11.78 -8.19 6.87
C ALA A 23 10.74 -7.20 6.34
N TRP A 24 10.99 -5.90 6.50
CA TRP A 24 10.14 -4.83 5.98
C TRP A 24 9.93 -4.93 4.46
N ARG A 25 11.01 -5.07 3.68
CA ARG A 25 10.91 -5.22 2.22
C ARG A 25 10.06 -6.43 1.81
N ARG A 26 10.16 -7.53 2.56
CA ARG A 26 9.36 -8.73 2.30
C ARG A 26 7.88 -8.49 2.60
N ARG A 27 7.56 -7.81 3.71
CA ARG A 27 6.19 -7.42 4.05
C ARG A 27 5.58 -6.51 2.97
N VAL A 28 6.27 -5.44 2.59
CA VAL A 28 5.85 -4.53 1.51
C VAL A 28 5.59 -5.30 0.20
N LYS A 29 6.53 -6.18 -0.20
CA LYS A 29 6.38 -6.98 -1.42
C LYS A 29 5.17 -7.92 -1.36
N SER A 30 4.92 -8.55 -0.21
CA SER A 30 3.77 -9.43 0.00
C SER A 30 2.47 -8.64 -0.06
N ALA A 31 2.38 -7.56 0.74
CA ALA A 31 1.22 -6.68 0.82
C ALA A 31 0.84 -6.12 -0.55
N ARG A 32 1.82 -5.65 -1.33
CA ARG A 32 1.60 -5.20 -2.71
C ARG A 32 0.94 -6.27 -3.57
N LYS A 33 1.43 -7.51 -3.52
CA LYS A 33 0.87 -8.61 -4.32
C LYS A 33 -0.59 -8.87 -3.95
N HIS A 34 -0.89 -8.88 -2.65
CA HIS A 34 -2.26 -9.08 -2.15
C HIS A 34 -3.18 -7.92 -2.53
N ALA A 35 -2.76 -6.68 -2.31
CA ALA A 35 -3.51 -5.49 -2.71
C ALA A 35 -3.80 -5.48 -4.21
N VAL A 36 -2.79 -5.71 -5.05
CA VAL A 36 -2.97 -5.77 -6.52
C VAL A 36 -3.98 -6.85 -6.91
N SER A 37 -3.89 -8.04 -6.32
CA SER A 37 -4.82 -9.14 -6.61
C SER A 37 -6.24 -8.83 -6.17
N ALA A 38 -6.41 -8.24 -4.99
CA ALA A 38 -7.71 -7.90 -4.43
C ALA A 38 -8.37 -6.73 -5.18
N MET A 39 -7.63 -5.66 -5.46
CA MET A 39 -8.16 -4.49 -6.17
C MET A 39 -8.59 -4.81 -7.59
N LYS A 40 -7.96 -5.78 -8.26
CA LYS A 40 -8.39 -6.24 -9.60
C LYS A 40 -9.79 -6.84 -9.62
N THR A 41 -10.37 -7.16 -8.47
CA THR A 41 -11.75 -7.66 -8.40
C THR A 41 -12.80 -6.56 -8.55
N PHE A 42 -12.42 -5.29 -8.32
CA PHE A 42 -13.35 -4.15 -8.37
C PHE A 42 -12.81 -2.91 -9.11
N CYS A 43 -11.53 -2.86 -9.47
CA CYS A 43 -10.93 -1.83 -10.31
C CYS A 43 -10.52 -2.40 -11.68
N PRO A 44 -10.93 -1.78 -12.80
CA PRO A 44 -10.48 -2.15 -14.14
C PRO A 44 -8.95 -2.18 -14.32
N TYR A 45 -8.26 -1.16 -13.80
CA TYR A 45 -6.80 -1.06 -13.85
C TYR A 45 -6.23 -0.94 -12.44
N VAL A 46 -5.10 -1.61 -12.19
CA VAL A 46 -4.42 -1.59 -10.89
C VAL A 46 -2.92 -1.46 -11.08
N LEU A 47 -2.31 -0.45 -10.45
CA LEU A 47 -0.93 -0.07 -10.65
C LEU A 47 -0.21 0.07 -9.30
N PRO A 48 0.94 -0.61 -9.10
CA PRO A 48 1.89 -0.20 -8.07
C PRO A 48 2.51 1.15 -8.44
N GLN A 49 2.43 2.12 -7.54
CA GLN A 49 2.89 3.49 -7.79
C GLN A 49 3.79 4.00 -6.67
N TRP A 50 4.58 5.02 -7.02
CA TRP A 50 5.43 5.78 -6.09
C TRP A 50 6.47 4.95 -5.33
N ALA A 51 6.93 3.85 -5.93
CA ALA A 51 8.04 3.06 -5.39
C ALA A 51 9.26 3.95 -5.17
N GLY A 52 9.69 4.08 -3.91
CA GLY A 52 10.84 4.89 -3.53
C GLY A 52 10.59 6.41 -3.48
N SER A 53 9.34 6.87 -3.57
CA SER A 53 9.00 8.28 -3.34
C SER A 53 9.19 8.68 -1.87
N GLU A 54 9.24 9.99 -1.60
CA GLU A 54 9.25 10.49 -0.21
C GLU A 54 7.89 10.36 0.47
N ASP A 55 6.81 10.32 -0.32
CA ASP A 55 5.40 10.25 0.09
C ASP A 55 4.94 8.82 0.42
N GLY A 56 5.76 7.83 0.08
CA GLY A 56 5.50 6.42 0.35
C GLY A 56 4.98 5.68 -0.88
N GLU A 57 5.31 4.39 -0.93
CA GLU A 57 4.84 3.50 -1.98
C GLU A 57 3.35 3.17 -1.80
N ALA A 58 2.61 3.01 -2.90
CA ALA A 58 1.18 2.67 -2.85
C ALA A 58 0.76 1.72 -3.97
N VAL A 59 -0.48 1.23 -3.88
CA VAL A 59 -1.20 0.57 -4.97
C VAL A 59 -2.45 1.39 -5.27
N THR A 60 -2.64 1.76 -6.53
CA THR A 60 -3.79 2.52 -7.00
C THR A 60 -4.65 1.67 -7.94
N GLY A 61 -5.96 1.90 -7.88
CA GLY A 61 -6.97 1.29 -8.73
C GLY A 61 -7.72 2.38 -9.49
N LEU A 62 -7.85 2.23 -10.81
CA LEU A 62 -8.41 3.23 -11.71
C LEU A 62 -9.62 2.68 -12.47
N ASN A 63 -10.55 3.57 -12.82
CA ASN A 63 -11.67 3.27 -13.72
C ASN A 63 -11.21 3.22 -15.20
N ASN A 64 -12.16 3.00 -16.12
CA ASN A 64 -11.86 2.91 -17.56
C ASN A 64 -11.38 4.24 -18.19
N GLN A 65 -11.66 5.36 -17.52
CA GLN A 65 -11.28 6.71 -17.92
C GLN A 65 -9.90 7.10 -17.36
N GLY A 66 -9.34 6.28 -16.46
CA GLY A 66 -8.08 6.54 -15.78
C GLY A 66 -8.22 7.31 -14.47
N ASP A 67 -9.45 7.56 -14.00
CA ASP A 67 -9.69 8.25 -12.72
C ASP A 67 -9.44 7.30 -11.54
N LEU A 68 -8.93 7.86 -10.44
CA LEU A 68 -8.65 7.12 -9.22
C LEU A 68 -9.95 6.64 -8.55
N MET A 69 -10.11 5.33 -8.43
CA MET A 69 -11.19 4.69 -7.67
C MET A 69 -10.76 4.24 -6.28
N ALA A 70 -9.50 3.82 -6.14
CA ALA A 70 -8.99 3.30 -4.89
C ALA A 70 -7.48 3.47 -4.76
N ILE A 71 -7.02 3.60 -3.52
CA ILE A 71 -5.62 3.78 -3.15
C ILE A 71 -5.35 3.10 -1.81
N ILE A 72 -4.20 2.46 -1.69
CA ILE A 72 -3.69 1.99 -0.41
C ILE A 72 -2.18 2.21 -0.36
N HIS A 73 -1.73 2.98 0.64
CA HIS A 73 -0.31 3.15 0.90
C HIS A 73 0.26 1.87 1.53
N LEU A 74 1.49 1.51 1.16
CA LEU A 74 2.24 0.38 1.71
C LEU A 74 3.09 0.84 2.89
N ASP A 75 2.45 1.58 3.79
CA ASP A 75 2.97 1.98 5.09
C ASP A 75 2.56 0.97 6.17
N ASP A 76 2.91 1.22 7.44
CA ASP A 76 2.59 0.29 8.53
C ASP A 76 1.07 0.03 8.65
N ASN A 77 0.26 1.08 8.54
CA ASN A 77 -1.19 0.98 8.70
C ASN A 77 -1.84 0.26 7.51
N GLY A 78 -1.46 0.60 6.29
CA GLY A 78 -1.98 -0.04 5.09
C GLY A 78 -1.52 -1.49 4.96
N ILE A 79 -0.27 -1.79 5.33
CA ILE A 79 0.20 -3.18 5.40
C ILE A 79 -0.59 -3.97 6.45
N ALA A 80 -0.81 -3.41 7.64
CA ALA A 80 -1.59 -4.08 8.68
C ALA A 80 -3.05 -4.34 8.25
N LEU A 81 -3.67 -3.38 7.56
CA LEU A 81 -5.01 -3.55 6.98
C LEU A 81 -5.03 -4.67 5.93
N ILE A 82 -4.02 -4.72 5.05
CA ILE A 82 -3.89 -5.77 4.04
C ILE A 82 -3.68 -7.13 4.69
N GLU A 83 -2.76 -7.24 5.66
CA GLU A 83 -2.47 -8.48 6.37
C GLU A 83 -3.72 -9.02 7.07
N LYS A 84 -4.46 -8.15 7.76
CA LYS A 84 -5.75 -8.50 8.38
C LYS A 84 -6.77 -9.00 7.35
N GLY A 85 -6.93 -8.29 6.24
CA GLY A 85 -7.88 -8.68 5.20
C GLY A 85 -7.52 -10.00 4.51
N VAL A 86 -6.23 -10.34 4.43
CA VAL A 86 -5.77 -11.65 3.94
C VAL A 86 -6.10 -12.74 4.95
N GLU A 87 -5.83 -12.51 6.24
CA GLU A 87 -6.12 -13.45 7.32
C GLU A 87 -7.62 -13.75 7.43
N GLU A 88 -8.46 -12.73 7.33
CA GLU A 88 -9.92 -12.84 7.40
C GLU A 88 -10.56 -13.29 6.08
N GLY A 89 -9.79 -13.38 4.99
CA GLY A 89 -10.29 -13.78 3.66
C GLY A 89 -11.22 -12.76 2.99
N ASN A 90 -11.23 -11.51 3.45
CA ASN A 90 -12.17 -10.46 3.03
C ASN A 90 -11.47 -9.21 2.42
N LEU A 91 -10.19 -9.31 2.05
CA LEU A 91 -9.36 -8.17 1.64
C LEU A 91 -10.00 -7.25 0.58
N ALA A 92 -10.67 -7.80 -0.44
CA ALA A 92 -11.27 -6.98 -1.49
C ALA A 92 -12.42 -6.11 -0.98
N GLU A 93 -13.25 -6.64 -0.08
CA GLU A 93 -14.33 -5.89 0.58
C GLU A 93 -13.75 -4.85 1.53
N LEU A 94 -12.73 -5.22 2.30
CA LEU A 94 -12.06 -4.32 3.23
C LEU A 94 -11.43 -3.11 2.52
N LEU A 95 -10.78 -3.33 1.37
CA LEU A 95 -10.19 -2.27 0.57
C LEU A 95 -11.23 -1.36 -0.10
N GLN A 96 -12.38 -1.91 -0.54
CA GLN A 96 -13.49 -1.08 -1.03
C GLN A 96 -14.03 -0.19 0.09
N LYS A 97 -14.38 -0.77 1.25
CA LYS A 97 -14.87 -0.01 2.41
C LYS A 97 -13.88 1.06 2.88
N TYR A 98 -12.59 0.74 2.88
CA TYR A 98 -11.55 1.71 3.20
C TYR A 98 -11.66 2.92 2.28
N ASN A 99 -11.67 2.71 0.96
CA ASN A 99 -11.71 3.79 -0.02
C ASN A 99 -13.06 4.54 -0.07
N ASP A 100 -14.18 3.85 0.14
CA ASP A 100 -15.49 4.50 0.21
C ASP A 100 -15.58 5.49 1.38
N ASN A 101 -14.96 5.16 2.52
CA ASN A 101 -14.94 6.07 3.67
C ASN A 101 -13.94 7.23 3.48
N THR A 102 -12.81 7.00 2.82
CA THR A 102 -11.79 8.04 2.63
C THR A 102 -12.14 9.02 1.51
N LEU A 103 -12.94 8.63 0.52
CA LEU A 103 -13.33 9.48 -0.61
C LEU A 103 -14.50 10.44 -0.30
N VAL A 104 -15.14 10.31 0.87
CA VAL A 104 -16.29 11.15 1.29
C VAL A 104 -15.85 12.42 2.05
N GLU A 105 -14.58 12.51 2.47
CA GLU A 105 -14.06 13.68 3.23
C GLU A 105 -13.35 14.74 2.35
N VAL A 106 -13.70 14.86 1.06
CA VAL A 106 -13.14 15.89 0.16
C VAL A 106 -14.16 16.96 -0.19
#